data_AF-A0A848FW82-F1
#
_entry.id   AF-A0A848FW82-F1
#
_cell.length_a   1.000
_cell.length_b   1.000
_cell.length_c   1.000
_cell.angle_alpha   90.00
_cell.angle_beta   90.00
_cell.angle_gamma   90.00
#
_symmetry.space_group_name_H-M   'P 1'
#
loop_
_entity.id
_entity.type
_entity.pdbx_description
1 polymer ?
#
loop_
_entity_poly.entity_id
_entity_poly.type
_entity_poly.pdbx_seq_one_letter_code
_entity_poly.pdbx_strand_id
1 'polypeptide(L)'
;MKIVYGICISAITVLGFYACKKGNNNDKSSPNLELNKSSTISQGEPVLFTLNAAAGSDVKWKVWPDTAVVINPNGNTASITFSRSGNFVVTATSGSSAERREVSVSNKVHSTTYDTTWHLVPLTGDELKIDPIKIDSNLWSGATSGVILSVRTKNNYHCLNNYIKYDTVFNASGYSIDFLGVKIPPDSACYAGEAKSYASIPFYPVADGTHPISIKLNGVVYNGSITQDNTGITFVWPYTSGITFTRLHLPK
;
A
#
# COMPACT_ATOMS: atom_id res chain seq x y z
N MET A 1 46.93 -79.89 20.29
CA MET A 1 47.64 -79.22 21.42
C MET A 1 48.15 -77.89 20.90
N LYS A 2 47.83 -76.80 21.63
CA LYS A 2 48.10 -75.37 21.38
C LYS A 2 47.38 -74.70 20.19
N ILE A 3 46.34 -73.93 20.50
CA ILE A 3 45.81 -72.84 19.66
C ILE A 3 45.95 -71.56 20.50
N VAL A 4 46.63 -70.56 19.93
CA VAL A 4 46.98 -69.28 20.53
C VAL A 4 45.89 -68.26 20.18
N TYR A 5 45.29 -67.61 21.18
CA TYR A 5 44.38 -66.48 20.96
C TYR A 5 45.19 -65.17 21.04
N GLY A 6 45.29 -64.46 19.91
CA GLY A 6 45.81 -63.11 19.82
C GLY A 6 44.70 -62.10 20.07
N ILE A 7 44.81 -61.33 21.15
CA ILE A 7 43.92 -60.22 21.50
C ILE A 7 44.46 -58.96 20.80
N CYS A 8 43.68 -58.37 19.90
CA CYS A 8 43.98 -57.11 19.24
C CYS A 8 43.23 -55.98 19.97
N ILE A 9 43.95 -55.13 20.69
CA ILE A 9 43.40 -53.96 21.39
C ILE A 9 43.48 -52.77 20.44
N SER A 10 42.34 -52.30 19.94
CA SER A 10 42.23 -51.10 19.11
C SER A 10 41.89 -49.89 20.00
N ALA A 11 42.86 -48.99 20.17
CA ALA A 11 42.69 -47.73 20.87
C ALA A 11 41.89 -46.73 20.00
N ILE A 12 40.72 -46.32 20.49
CA ILE A 12 39.87 -45.29 19.86
C ILE A 12 40.23 -43.93 20.47
N THR A 13 40.91 -43.10 19.68
CA THR A 13 41.26 -41.71 20.04
C THR A 13 40.07 -40.80 19.77
N VAL A 14 39.44 -40.29 20.83
CA VAL A 14 38.35 -39.30 20.75
C VAL A 14 38.96 -37.90 20.58
N LEU A 15 38.85 -37.34 19.37
CA LEU A 15 39.15 -35.91 19.12
C LEU A 15 37.93 -35.08 19.52
N GLY A 16 38.04 -34.36 20.64
CA GLY A 16 37.05 -33.39 21.09
C GLY A 16 37.11 -32.13 20.23
N PHE A 17 36.10 -31.91 19.40
CA PHE A 17 35.87 -30.61 18.78
C PHE A 17 35.21 -29.66 19.80
N TYR A 18 36.00 -28.72 20.33
CA TYR A 18 35.45 -27.55 21.02
C TYR A 18 34.82 -26.62 19.99
N ALA A 19 33.49 -26.61 19.92
CA ALA A 19 32.75 -25.60 19.17
C ALA A 19 32.77 -24.28 19.96
N CYS A 20 33.62 -23.34 19.54
CA CYS A 20 33.59 -21.95 20.01
C CYS A 20 32.28 -21.28 19.56
N LYS A 21 31.37 -21.04 20.50
CA LYS A 21 30.19 -20.20 20.29
C LYS A 21 30.62 -18.74 20.28
N LYS A 22 30.95 -18.20 19.10
CA LYS A 22 31.21 -16.76 18.91
C LYS A 22 29.88 -16.01 19.05
N GLY A 23 29.69 -15.37 20.21
CA GLY A 23 28.60 -14.43 20.45
C GLY A 23 28.81 -13.16 19.64
N ASN A 24 28.25 -13.13 18.43
CA ASN A 24 28.07 -11.89 17.69
C ASN A 24 26.77 -11.24 18.17
N ASN A 25 26.88 -10.36 19.17
CA ASN A 25 25.85 -9.37 19.48
C ASN A 25 25.87 -8.30 18.39
N ASN A 26 25.28 -8.62 17.25
CA ASN A 26 24.65 -7.64 16.39
C ASN A 26 23.20 -8.07 16.33
N ASP A 27 22.35 -7.46 17.15
CA ASP A 27 20.89 -7.52 17.00
C ASP A 27 20.49 -6.88 15.67
N LYS A 28 20.85 -7.55 14.57
CA LYS A 28 20.01 -7.53 13.39
C LYS A 28 18.81 -8.35 13.82
N SER A 29 17.74 -7.66 14.21
CA SER A 29 16.40 -8.25 14.26
C SER A 29 16.26 -9.11 13.01
N SER A 30 16.30 -10.43 13.16
CA SER A 30 15.91 -11.30 12.06
C SER A 30 14.54 -10.82 11.58
N PRO A 31 14.30 -10.73 10.27
CA PRO A 31 12.98 -10.36 9.80
C PRO A 31 11.97 -11.29 10.49
N ASN A 32 10.96 -10.72 11.13
CA ASN A 32 9.89 -11.51 11.73
C ASN A 32 8.70 -11.48 10.79
N LEU A 33 8.01 -12.62 10.67
CA LEU A 33 6.75 -12.71 9.97
C LEU A 33 5.60 -12.55 10.97
N GLU A 34 5.03 -11.36 10.95
CA GLU A 34 3.94 -10.97 11.83
C GLU A 34 2.57 -11.24 11.21
N LEU A 35 1.63 -11.59 12.07
CA LEU A 35 0.23 -11.81 11.73
C LEU A 35 -0.59 -10.75 12.47
N ASN A 36 -1.51 -10.07 11.79
CA ASN A 36 -2.37 -9.08 12.43
C ASN A 36 -3.45 -9.66 13.37
N LYS A 37 -3.44 -10.99 13.59
CA LYS A 37 -4.45 -11.72 14.35
C LYS A 37 -3.81 -12.54 15.47
N SER A 38 -4.42 -12.49 16.65
CA SER A 38 -4.01 -13.26 17.84
C SER A 38 -4.80 -14.56 18.06
N SER A 39 -5.79 -14.86 17.22
CA SER A 39 -6.74 -15.97 17.37
C SER A 39 -6.81 -16.88 16.13
N THR A 40 -7.51 -18.00 16.26
CA THR A 40 -7.73 -18.96 15.16
C THR A 40 -8.39 -18.30 13.95
N ILE A 41 -7.90 -18.61 12.75
CA ILE A 41 -8.38 -18.04 11.49
C ILE A 41 -9.62 -18.82 11.03
N SER A 42 -10.63 -18.13 10.50
CA SER A 42 -11.83 -18.75 9.93
C SER A 42 -11.65 -19.01 8.43
N GLN A 43 -12.31 -20.02 7.87
CA GLN A 43 -12.30 -20.26 6.42
C GLN A 43 -12.88 -19.04 5.70
N GLY A 44 -12.25 -18.60 4.62
CA GLY A 44 -12.67 -17.45 3.82
C GLY A 44 -12.34 -16.09 4.45
N GLU A 45 -11.71 -16.06 5.62
CA GLU A 45 -11.26 -14.82 6.25
C GLU A 45 -9.94 -14.35 5.61
N PRO A 46 -9.86 -13.11 5.09
CA PRO A 46 -8.60 -12.54 4.64
C PRO A 46 -7.73 -12.16 5.85
N VAL A 47 -6.46 -12.56 5.84
CA VAL A 47 -5.54 -12.30 6.94
C VAL A 47 -4.30 -11.56 6.45
N LEU A 48 -3.90 -10.51 7.17
CA LEU A 48 -2.76 -9.68 6.80
C LEU A 48 -1.49 -10.21 7.46
N PHE A 49 -0.49 -10.49 6.62
CA PHE A 49 0.86 -10.88 7.00
C PHE A 49 1.82 -9.74 6.68
N THR A 50 2.75 -9.48 7.60
CA THR A 50 3.78 -8.44 7.44
C THR A 50 5.15 -9.04 7.68
N LEU A 51 6.06 -8.89 6.71
CA LEU A 51 7.47 -9.20 6.89
C LEU A 51 8.22 -7.94 7.29
N ASN A 52 8.92 -7.98 8.43
CA ASN A 52 9.79 -6.88 8.89
C ASN A 52 11.09 -6.81 8.05
N ALA A 53 10.96 -6.47 6.77
CA ALA A 53 12.06 -6.22 5.85
C ALA A 53 12.27 -4.71 5.62
N ALA A 54 13.40 -4.34 5.01
CA ALA A 54 13.64 -2.94 4.63
C ALA A 54 12.53 -2.42 3.71
N ALA A 55 12.18 -1.13 3.84
CA ALA A 55 11.17 -0.51 2.98
C ALA A 55 11.55 -0.65 1.49
N GLY A 56 10.60 -1.05 0.65
CA GLY A 56 10.82 -1.27 -0.77
C GLY A 56 11.48 -2.60 -1.13
N SER A 57 11.60 -3.54 -0.19
CA SER A 57 12.08 -4.89 -0.50
C SER A 57 11.12 -5.63 -1.44
N ASP A 58 11.68 -6.40 -2.38
CA ASP A 58 10.90 -7.34 -3.19
C ASP A 58 10.63 -8.61 -2.38
N VAL A 59 9.45 -8.68 -1.75
CA VAL A 59 9.04 -9.83 -0.92
C VAL A 59 8.16 -10.78 -1.73
N LYS A 60 8.59 -12.04 -1.80
CA LYS A 60 7.86 -13.12 -2.46
C LYS A 60 7.10 -13.94 -1.43
N TRP A 61 5.81 -14.13 -1.67
CA TRP A 61 4.89 -14.80 -0.77
C TRP A 61 4.49 -16.18 -1.31
N LYS A 62 4.52 -17.20 -0.46
CA LYS A 62 4.08 -18.58 -0.77
C LYS A 62 3.33 -19.19 0.39
N VAL A 63 2.43 -20.12 0.09
CA VAL A 63 1.70 -20.90 1.10
C VAL A 63 1.78 -22.37 0.76
N TRP A 64 1.94 -23.23 1.77
CA TRP A 64 1.86 -24.68 1.63
C TRP A 64 0.88 -25.26 2.67
N PRO A 65 -0.09 -26.10 2.27
CA PRO A 65 -0.48 -26.38 0.89
C PRO A 65 -1.01 -25.12 0.18
N ASP A 66 -0.76 -24.98 -1.12
CA ASP A 66 -1.19 -23.83 -1.93
C ASP A 66 -2.63 -23.96 -2.46
N THR A 67 -3.26 -25.11 -2.22
CA THR A 67 -4.59 -25.42 -2.72
C THR A 67 -5.66 -24.61 -1.99
N ALA A 68 -6.54 -23.95 -2.75
CA ALA A 68 -7.64 -23.13 -2.23
C ALA A 68 -7.18 -21.92 -1.38
N VAL A 69 -6.02 -21.36 -1.73
CA VAL A 69 -5.44 -20.16 -1.13
C VAL A 69 -5.37 -19.05 -2.17
N VAL A 70 -5.75 -17.83 -1.77
CA VAL A 70 -5.55 -16.62 -2.58
C VAL A 70 -4.55 -15.72 -1.86
N ILE A 71 -3.51 -15.27 -2.57
CA ILE A 71 -2.45 -14.41 -2.05
C ILE A 71 -2.50 -13.08 -2.82
N ASN A 72 -2.70 -11.97 -2.10
CA ASN A 72 -2.65 -10.61 -2.63
C ASN A 72 -1.42 -9.88 -2.02
N PRO A 73 -0.24 -9.95 -2.66
CA PRO A 73 0.97 -9.32 -2.16
C PRO A 73 0.97 -7.81 -2.39
N ASN A 74 1.50 -7.05 -1.44
CA ASN A 74 1.73 -5.61 -1.51
C ASN A 74 3.03 -5.23 -0.76
N GLY A 75 4.16 -5.27 -1.48
CA GLY A 75 5.48 -5.03 -0.92
C GLY A 75 5.80 -5.98 0.24
N ASN A 76 6.11 -5.41 1.41
CA ASN A 76 6.44 -6.17 2.61
C ASN A 76 5.22 -6.79 3.32
N THR A 77 4.03 -6.67 2.74
CA THR A 77 2.79 -7.24 3.29
C THR A 77 2.11 -8.15 2.26
N ALA A 78 1.28 -9.08 2.72
CA ALA A 78 0.34 -9.80 1.87
C ALA A 78 -0.96 -10.10 2.62
N SER A 79 -2.08 -9.93 1.94
CA SER A 79 -3.35 -10.47 2.41
C SER A 79 -3.55 -11.86 1.83
N ILE A 80 -3.77 -12.84 2.70
CA ILE A 80 -3.93 -14.25 2.34
C ILE A 80 -5.28 -14.74 2.82
N THR A 81 -6.05 -15.34 1.92
CA THR A 81 -7.36 -15.94 2.22
C THR A 81 -7.30 -17.45 2.03
N PHE A 82 -7.76 -18.20 3.03
CA PHE A 82 -7.77 -19.67 3.04
C PHE A 82 -9.21 -20.17 2.91
N SER A 83 -9.55 -20.81 1.79
CA SER A 83 -10.93 -21.27 1.54
C SER A 83 -11.24 -22.63 2.19
N ARG A 84 -10.26 -23.26 2.83
CA ARG A 84 -10.39 -24.55 3.51
C ARG A 84 -9.73 -24.50 4.88
N SER A 85 -10.26 -25.29 5.81
CA SER A 85 -9.68 -25.50 7.13
C SER A 85 -8.49 -26.43 7.05
N GLY A 86 -7.54 -26.25 7.96
CA GLY A 86 -6.33 -27.06 8.03
C GLY A 86 -5.16 -26.25 8.56
N ASN A 87 -3.99 -26.87 8.51
CA ASN A 87 -2.73 -26.23 8.85
C ASN A 87 -2.01 -25.82 7.57
N PHE A 88 -1.55 -24.58 7.55
CA PHE A 88 -0.83 -23.97 6.44
C PHE A 88 0.50 -23.40 6.94
N VAL A 89 1.46 -23.31 6.04
CA VAL A 89 2.75 -22.66 6.26
C VAL A 89 2.87 -21.50 5.28
N VAL A 90 2.85 -20.29 5.80
CA VAL A 90 3.09 -19.07 5.01
C VAL A 90 4.59 -18.78 5.02
N THR A 91 5.16 -18.60 3.83
CA THR A 91 6.57 -18.25 3.65
C THR A 91 6.68 -16.89 2.96
N ALA A 92 7.45 -15.99 3.55
CA ALA A 92 7.82 -14.71 2.96
C ALA A 92 9.33 -14.71 2.70
N THR A 93 9.77 -14.36 1.49
CA THR A 93 11.18 -14.37 1.09
C THR A 93 11.60 -13.00 0.59
N SER A 94 12.66 -12.43 1.18
CA SER A 94 13.28 -11.16 0.77
C SER A 94 14.79 -11.38 0.57
N GLY A 95 15.25 -11.28 -0.68
CA GLY A 95 16.63 -11.61 -1.04
C GLY A 95 16.98 -13.07 -0.69
N SER A 96 17.99 -13.26 0.17
CA SER A 96 18.41 -14.58 0.67
C SER A 96 17.72 -15.01 1.98
N SER A 97 16.91 -14.15 2.59
CA SER A 97 16.22 -14.43 3.85
C SER A 97 14.82 -14.94 3.58
N ALA A 98 14.40 -15.98 4.30
CA ALA A 98 13.05 -16.53 4.21
C ALA A 98 12.51 -16.83 5.61
N GLU A 99 11.32 -16.31 5.89
CA GLU A 99 10.62 -16.49 7.17
C GLU A 99 9.36 -17.32 6.97
N ARG A 100 9.03 -18.13 7.98
CA ARG A 100 7.90 -19.05 7.93
C ARG A 100 6.99 -18.87 9.14
N ARG A 101 5.69 -18.96 8.90
CA ARG A 101 4.65 -18.92 9.93
C ARG A 101 3.66 -20.06 9.72
N GLU A 102 3.48 -20.87 10.76
CA GLU A 102 2.40 -21.85 10.79
C GLU A 102 1.08 -21.19 11.17
N VAL A 103 0.03 -21.61 10.48
CA VAL A 103 -1.30 -21.02 10.55
C VAL A 103 -2.34 -22.12 10.59
N SER A 104 -3.17 -22.13 11.64
CA SER A 104 -4.30 -23.04 11.75
C SER A 104 -5.60 -22.33 11.40
N VAL A 105 -6.27 -22.84 10.37
CA VAL A 105 -7.58 -22.37 9.89
C VAL A 105 -8.64 -23.32 10.41
N SER A 106 -9.54 -22.80 11.24
CA SER A 106 -10.69 -23.53 11.78
C SER A 106 -11.69 -23.90 10.69
N ASN A 107 -12.60 -24.82 10.98
CA ASN A 107 -13.75 -25.15 10.12
C ASN A 107 -14.88 -24.12 10.20
N LYS A 108 -14.73 -23.05 10.98
CA LYS A 108 -15.70 -21.97 11.03
C LYS A 108 -15.61 -21.19 9.72
N VAL A 109 -16.71 -21.13 8.98
CA VAL A 109 -16.82 -20.23 7.83
C VAL A 109 -16.88 -18.80 8.37
N HIS A 110 -16.03 -17.94 7.82
CA HIS A 110 -16.08 -16.51 8.09
C HIS A 110 -17.42 -15.98 7.56
N SER A 111 -18.37 -15.83 8.47
CA SER A 111 -19.64 -15.17 8.18
C SER A 111 -19.41 -13.68 8.35
N THR A 112 -19.01 -13.02 7.25
CA THR A 112 -19.28 -11.61 7.13
C THR A 112 -20.78 -11.49 6.96
N THR A 113 -21.49 -10.87 7.91
CA THR A 113 -22.58 -10.00 7.48
C THR A 113 -21.91 -8.99 6.57
N TYR A 114 -21.90 -9.26 5.26
CA TYR A 114 -21.18 -8.44 4.31
C TYR A 114 -21.65 -7.02 4.50
N ASP A 115 -20.77 -6.17 5.00
CA ASP A 115 -21.00 -4.75 4.91
C ASP A 115 -21.03 -4.46 3.42
N THR A 116 -22.22 -4.15 2.92
CA THR A 116 -22.44 -3.80 1.50
C THR A 116 -22.38 -2.29 1.31
N THR A 117 -22.13 -1.55 2.39
CA THR A 117 -22.11 -0.10 2.38
C THR A 117 -20.72 0.40 2.03
N TRP A 118 -20.69 1.49 1.27
CA TRP A 118 -19.47 2.24 1.05
C TRP A 118 -19.20 3.09 2.28
N HIS A 119 -18.02 2.99 2.86
CA HIS A 119 -17.62 3.83 3.97
C HIS A 119 -16.95 5.09 3.45
N LEU A 120 -17.36 6.24 4.00
CA LEU A 120 -16.66 7.50 3.79
C LEU A 120 -15.81 7.78 5.03
N VAL A 121 -14.49 7.60 4.89
CA VAL A 121 -13.53 7.89 5.95
C VAL A 121 -13.08 9.35 5.82
N PRO A 122 -13.15 10.17 6.89
CA PRO A 122 -12.73 11.57 6.82
C PRO A 122 -11.21 11.68 6.62
N LEU A 123 -10.78 12.76 5.97
CA LEU A 123 -9.36 13.05 5.71
C LEU A 123 -8.67 13.74 6.92
N THR A 124 -9.23 13.64 8.13
CA THR A 124 -8.78 14.40 9.31
C THR A 124 -7.29 14.18 9.60
N GLY A 125 -6.51 15.26 9.63
CA GLY A 125 -5.07 15.22 9.89
C GLY A 125 -4.21 14.73 8.72
N ASP A 126 -4.81 14.42 7.56
CA ASP A 126 -4.09 14.06 6.34
C ASP A 126 -3.66 15.30 5.54
N GLU A 127 -2.71 15.08 4.63
CA GLU A 127 -2.24 16.06 3.66
C GLU A 127 -2.47 15.53 2.24
N LEU A 128 -2.77 16.44 1.31
CA LEU A 128 -2.95 16.12 -0.10
C LEU A 128 -1.80 16.69 -0.93
N LYS A 129 -1.22 15.82 -1.76
CA LYS A 129 -0.22 16.18 -2.76
C LYS A 129 -0.88 16.17 -4.13
N ILE A 130 -0.87 17.32 -4.80
CA ILE A 130 -1.46 17.54 -6.11
C ILE A 130 -0.35 17.62 -7.15
N ASP A 131 -0.40 16.74 -8.13
CA ASP A 131 0.44 16.77 -9.32
C ASP A 131 -0.39 17.22 -10.52
N PRO A 132 -0.30 18.50 -10.94
CA PRO A 132 -1.05 18.98 -12.08
C PRO A 132 -0.41 18.42 -13.36
N ILE A 133 -1.20 17.96 -14.32
CA ILE A 133 -0.75 17.37 -15.59
C ILE A 133 -1.45 18.11 -16.72
N LYS A 134 -0.68 18.76 -17.60
CA LYS A 134 -1.24 19.46 -18.78
C LYS A 134 -1.91 18.45 -19.71
N ILE A 135 -3.07 18.83 -20.24
CA ILE A 135 -3.73 18.14 -21.34
C ILE A 135 -3.80 19.11 -22.50
N ASP A 136 -3.21 18.74 -23.62
CA ASP A 136 -3.39 19.43 -24.89
C ASP A 136 -4.41 18.65 -25.72
N SER A 137 -5.62 19.19 -25.86
CA SER A 137 -6.55 18.67 -26.86
C SER A 137 -6.32 19.42 -28.16
N ASN A 138 -5.68 18.78 -29.14
CA ASN A 138 -5.63 19.27 -30.52
C ASN A 138 -6.86 18.83 -31.34
N LEU A 139 -7.91 18.33 -30.66
CA LEU A 139 -8.82 17.40 -31.32
C LEU A 139 -9.71 18.00 -32.40
N TRP A 140 -10.15 19.28 -32.39
CA TRP A 140 -11.04 19.69 -33.50
C TRP A 140 -11.16 21.16 -33.96
N SER A 141 -10.82 22.22 -33.21
CA SER A 141 -11.03 23.59 -33.74
C SER A 141 -10.40 24.77 -32.98
N GLY A 142 -9.40 24.53 -32.13
CA GLY A 142 -8.74 25.58 -31.36
C GLY A 142 -8.03 24.95 -30.18
N ALA A 143 -6.74 25.20 -30.04
CA ALA A 143 -5.94 24.63 -28.95
C ALA A 143 -6.50 25.10 -27.61
N THR A 144 -7.31 24.25 -26.97
CA THR A 144 -7.79 24.48 -25.61
C THR A 144 -6.93 23.65 -24.69
N SER A 145 -6.14 24.34 -23.88
CA SER A 145 -5.34 23.71 -22.82
C SER A 145 -6.25 23.37 -21.65
N GLY A 146 -6.00 22.23 -21.04
CA GLY A 146 -6.57 21.88 -19.74
C GLY A 146 -5.50 21.34 -18.81
N VAL A 147 -5.94 21.00 -17.61
CA VAL A 147 -5.08 20.37 -16.61
C VAL A 147 -5.85 19.27 -15.89
N ILE A 148 -5.27 18.09 -15.74
CA ILE A 148 -5.71 17.09 -14.77
C ILE A 148 -4.95 17.34 -13.48
N LEU A 149 -5.67 17.49 -12.37
CA LEU A 149 -5.07 17.42 -11.05
C LEU A 149 -5.04 15.96 -10.59
N SER A 150 -3.84 15.38 -10.54
CA SER A 150 -3.59 14.07 -9.96
C SER A 150 -3.34 14.22 -8.45
N VAL A 151 -4.34 13.87 -7.64
CA VAL A 151 -4.35 14.11 -6.19
C VAL A 151 -4.05 12.80 -5.46
N ARG A 152 -3.16 12.85 -4.47
CA ARG A 152 -2.86 11.71 -3.58
C ARG A 152 -2.83 12.12 -2.12
N THR A 153 -3.34 11.24 -1.26
CA THR A 153 -3.19 11.36 0.19
C THR A 153 -1.76 11.13 0.64
N LYS A 154 -1.40 11.64 1.82
CA LYS A 154 -0.14 11.30 2.49
C LYS A 154 -0.29 9.98 3.24
N ASN A 155 -1.43 9.78 3.90
CA ASN A 155 -1.78 8.55 4.62
C ASN A 155 -2.23 7.43 3.67
N ASN A 156 -2.13 6.19 4.13
CA ASN A 156 -2.71 5.02 3.49
C ASN A 156 -4.10 4.76 4.07
N TYR A 157 -4.98 4.21 3.24
CA TYR A 157 -6.34 3.85 3.58
C TYR A 157 -6.59 2.38 3.26
N HIS A 158 -7.49 1.77 4.01
CA HIS A 158 -7.90 0.38 3.79
C HIS A 158 -8.46 0.19 2.37
N CYS A 159 -8.16 -0.98 1.78
CA CYS A 159 -8.42 -1.38 0.40
C CYS A 159 -7.51 -0.71 -0.63
N LEU A 160 -6.84 -1.50 -1.48
CA LEU A 160 -6.00 -1.00 -2.58
C LEU A 160 -6.80 -0.22 -3.64
N ASN A 161 -8.10 -0.48 -3.74
CA ASN A 161 -9.03 0.18 -4.65
C ASN A 161 -9.88 1.28 -3.98
N ASN A 162 -9.42 1.82 -2.85
CA ASN A 162 -10.00 3.04 -2.28
C ASN A 162 -9.77 4.25 -3.20
N TYR A 163 -10.62 5.28 -3.10
CA TYR A 163 -10.46 6.52 -3.87
C TYR A 163 -10.98 7.76 -3.13
N ILE A 164 -10.46 8.93 -3.49
CA ILE A 164 -10.86 10.18 -2.87
C ILE A 164 -12.22 10.59 -3.43
N LYS A 165 -13.20 10.83 -2.55
CA LYS A 165 -14.48 11.44 -2.91
C LYS A 165 -14.36 12.95 -2.76
N TYR A 166 -14.73 13.66 -3.81
CA TYR A 166 -14.72 15.11 -3.88
C TYR A 166 -15.96 15.60 -4.61
N ASP A 167 -16.28 16.88 -4.42
CA ASP A 167 -17.21 17.63 -5.27
C ASP A 167 -16.46 18.79 -5.93
N THR A 168 -16.89 19.19 -7.11
CA THR A 168 -16.28 20.31 -7.84
C THR A 168 -17.31 21.27 -8.39
N VAL A 169 -16.89 22.53 -8.50
CA VAL A 169 -17.63 23.57 -9.20
C VAL A 169 -16.65 24.28 -10.13
N PHE A 170 -16.96 24.27 -11.42
CA PHE A 170 -16.15 24.91 -12.45
C PHE A 170 -17.02 25.90 -13.21
N ASN A 171 -16.64 27.16 -13.19
CA ASN A 171 -17.32 28.21 -13.93
C ASN A 171 -16.34 29.33 -14.29
N ALA A 172 -16.82 30.31 -15.05
CA ALA A 172 -16.00 31.45 -15.47
C ALA A 172 -15.48 32.32 -14.31
N SER A 173 -16.04 32.19 -13.11
CA SER A 173 -15.63 32.93 -11.91
C SER A 173 -14.55 32.22 -11.10
N GLY A 174 -14.25 30.96 -11.39
CA GLY A 174 -13.19 30.21 -10.73
C GLY A 174 -13.44 28.71 -10.61
N TYR A 175 -12.51 28.06 -9.90
CA TYR A 175 -12.49 26.62 -9.68
C TYR A 175 -12.63 26.32 -8.20
N SER A 176 -13.53 25.43 -7.83
CA SER A 176 -13.65 24.95 -6.46
C SER A 176 -13.62 23.42 -6.40
N ILE A 177 -12.91 22.90 -5.39
CA ILE A 177 -12.89 21.48 -5.05
C ILE A 177 -13.15 21.35 -3.54
N ASP A 178 -14.10 20.51 -3.15
CA ASP A 178 -14.31 20.11 -1.74
C ASP A 178 -13.96 18.62 -1.58
N PHE A 179 -12.89 18.33 -0.85
CA PHE A 179 -12.49 16.95 -0.54
C PHE A 179 -13.26 16.45 0.68
N LEU A 180 -14.19 15.53 0.42
CA LEU A 180 -15.16 15.05 1.42
C LEU A 180 -14.61 13.90 2.27
N GLY A 181 -13.73 13.06 1.71
CA GLY A 181 -13.21 11.88 2.37
C GLY A 181 -12.63 10.85 1.40
N VAL A 182 -12.20 9.71 1.94
CA VAL A 182 -11.84 8.52 1.18
C VAL A 182 -13.01 7.55 1.17
N LYS A 183 -13.45 7.16 -0.02
CA LYS A 183 -14.42 6.09 -0.20
C LYS A 183 -13.72 4.74 -0.16
N ILE A 184 -14.13 3.93 0.79
CA ILE A 184 -13.68 2.55 0.97
C ILE A 184 -14.82 1.64 0.51
N PRO A 185 -14.57 0.72 -0.43
CA PRO A 185 -15.57 -0.24 -0.87
C PRO A 185 -15.99 -1.17 0.26
N PRO A 186 -17.15 -1.82 0.15
CA PRO A 186 -17.52 -2.92 1.02
C PRO A 186 -16.45 -4.02 1.00
N ASP A 187 -16.32 -4.79 2.08
CA ASP A 187 -15.30 -5.85 2.22
C ASP A 187 -15.33 -6.85 1.04
N SER A 188 -16.52 -7.15 0.51
CA SER A 188 -16.70 -8.03 -0.65
C SER A 188 -16.08 -7.51 -1.95
N ALA A 189 -15.86 -6.19 -2.05
CA ALA A 189 -15.25 -5.52 -3.20
C ALA A 189 -13.89 -4.89 -2.84
N CYS A 190 -13.40 -5.08 -1.62
CA CYS A 190 -12.13 -4.56 -1.15
C CYS A 190 -10.97 -5.40 -1.67
N TYR A 191 -10.04 -4.77 -2.38
CA TYR A 191 -8.76 -5.40 -2.70
C TYR A 191 -7.86 -5.28 -1.47
N ALA A 192 -7.59 -6.40 -0.82
CA ALA A 192 -6.97 -6.39 0.48
C ALA A 192 -5.57 -5.73 0.48
N GLY A 193 -5.29 -4.99 1.55
CA GLY A 193 -4.12 -4.15 1.71
C GLY A 193 -4.49 -2.71 2.04
N GLU A 194 -3.49 -1.83 2.07
CA GLU A 194 -3.67 -0.40 2.24
C GLU A 194 -2.93 0.35 1.13
N ALA A 195 -3.52 1.45 0.67
CA ALA A 195 -2.92 2.31 -0.34
C ALA A 195 -3.26 3.77 -0.10
N LYS A 196 -2.39 4.67 -0.57
CA LYS A 196 -2.72 6.09 -0.72
C LYS A 196 -3.93 6.23 -1.62
N SER A 197 -4.90 7.03 -1.18
CA SER A 197 -6.07 7.32 -1.97
C SER A 197 -5.72 8.24 -3.12
N TYR A 198 -6.42 8.08 -4.24
CA TYR A 198 -6.17 8.79 -5.48
C TYR A 198 -7.45 9.45 -6.02
N ALA A 199 -7.29 10.62 -6.63
CA ALA A 199 -8.30 11.23 -7.50
C ALA A 199 -7.63 11.85 -8.74
N SER A 200 -8.35 11.81 -9.85
CA SER A 200 -8.02 12.53 -11.08
C SER A 200 -9.14 13.53 -11.33
N ILE A 201 -8.80 14.83 -11.34
CA ILE A 201 -9.78 15.91 -11.46
C ILE A 201 -9.47 16.73 -12.70
N PRO A 202 -10.23 16.59 -13.80
CA PRO A 202 -10.00 17.37 -15.01
C PRO A 202 -10.56 18.79 -14.86
N PHE A 203 -9.70 19.78 -15.09
CA PHE A 203 -10.06 21.16 -15.36
C PHE A 203 -9.90 21.39 -16.85
N TYR A 204 -11.02 21.32 -17.57
CA TYR A 204 -11.02 21.45 -19.02
C TYR A 204 -12.32 22.08 -19.53
N PRO A 205 -12.24 23.11 -20.40
CA PRO A 205 -11.03 23.87 -20.72
C PRO A 205 -10.63 24.78 -19.55
N VAL A 206 -9.35 25.15 -19.48
CA VAL A 206 -8.94 26.30 -18.65
C VAL A 206 -8.99 27.53 -19.55
N ALA A 207 -9.75 28.54 -19.14
CA ALA A 207 -9.87 29.80 -19.88
C ALA A 207 -8.62 30.66 -19.70
N ASP A 208 -8.24 31.41 -20.73
CA ASP A 208 -7.15 32.37 -20.66
C ASP A 208 -7.38 33.41 -19.55
N GLY A 209 -6.30 33.93 -19.00
CA GLY A 209 -6.31 34.87 -17.88
C GLY A 209 -6.14 34.19 -16.52
N THR A 210 -6.37 34.97 -15.46
CA THR A 210 -6.19 34.54 -14.07
C THR A 210 -7.54 34.29 -13.41
N HIS A 211 -7.69 33.10 -12.85
CA HIS A 211 -8.92 32.64 -12.21
C HIS A 211 -8.62 32.17 -10.79
N PRO A 212 -9.48 32.46 -9.81
CA PRO A 212 -9.28 31.96 -8.46
C PRO A 212 -9.52 30.44 -8.40
N ILE A 213 -8.73 29.76 -7.56
CA ILE A 213 -8.95 28.37 -7.19
C ILE A 213 -9.10 28.26 -5.67
N SER A 214 -10.14 27.56 -5.24
CA SER A 214 -10.46 27.33 -3.83
C SER A 214 -10.59 25.83 -3.56
N ILE A 215 -9.71 25.29 -2.73
CA ILE A 215 -9.67 23.87 -2.40
C ILE A 215 -9.96 23.71 -0.92
N LYS A 216 -10.95 22.89 -0.55
CA LYS A 216 -11.33 22.64 0.83
C LYS A 216 -10.94 21.24 1.26
N LEU A 217 -10.32 21.14 2.44
CA LEU A 217 -9.91 19.90 3.08
C LEU A 217 -10.24 19.98 4.56
N ASN A 218 -11.06 19.03 5.06
CA ASN A 218 -11.49 18.98 6.46
C ASN A 218 -12.09 20.30 6.98
N GLY A 219 -12.86 20.99 6.14
CA GLY A 219 -13.46 22.29 6.50
C GLY A 219 -12.53 23.50 6.37
N VAL A 220 -11.22 23.29 6.20
CA VAL A 220 -10.26 24.38 5.96
C VAL A 220 -10.20 24.70 4.47
N VAL A 221 -10.32 25.98 4.13
CA VAL A 221 -10.30 26.48 2.75
C VAL A 221 -8.91 27.03 2.40
N TYR A 222 -8.34 26.50 1.32
CA TYR A 222 -7.06 26.89 0.74
C TYR A 222 -7.31 27.65 -0.56
N ASN A 223 -6.83 28.89 -0.64
CA ASN A 223 -7.07 29.76 -1.79
C ASN A 223 -5.79 30.04 -2.57
N GLY A 224 -5.90 30.02 -3.89
CA GLY A 224 -4.83 30.40 -4.81
C GLY A 224 -5.40 30.90 -6.14
N SER A 225 -4.57 30.90 -7.18
CA SER A 225 -5.03 31.20 -8.54
C SER A 225 -4.39 30.29 -9.57
N ILE A 226 -5.08 30.12 -10.69
CA ILE A 226 -4.57 29.51 -11.91
C ILE A 226 -4.56 30.57 -13.00
N THR A 227 -3.42 30.71 -13.68
CA THR A 227 -3.25 31.64 -14.80
C THR A 227 -2.92 30.84 -16.04
N GLN A 228 -3.73 30.99 -17.09
CA GLN A 228 -3.42 30.46 -18.41
C GLN A 228 -3.06 31.61 -19.36
N ASP A 229 -1.94 31.46 -20.03
CA ASP A 229 -1.48 32.41 -21.05
C ASP A 229 -0.70 31.70 -22.18
N ASN A 230 -0.01 32.48 -23.00
CA ASN A 230 0.78 31.97 -24.12
C ASN A 230 2.00 31.13 -23.69
N THR A 231 2.42 31.21 -22.44
CA THR A 231 3.57 30.48 -21.89
C THR A 231 3.17 29.14 -21.27
N GLY A 232 1.91 28.98 -20.87
CA GLY A 232 1.39 27.75 -20.29
C GLY A 232 0.36 27.99 -19.20
N ILE A 233 0.31 27.08 -18.21
CA ILE A 233 -0.55 27.16 -17.03
C ILE A 233 0.32 27.33 -15.79
N THR A 234 0.07 28.39 -15.02
CA THR A 234 0.78 28.68 -13.77
C THR A 234 -0.19 28.68 -12.59
N PHE A 235 0.20 28.04 -11.50
CA PHE A 235 -0.50 28.03 -10.22
C PHE A 235 0.20 28.97 -9.24
N VAL A 236 -0.55 29.89 -8.65
CA VAL A 236 -0.09 30.68 -7.50
C VAL A 236 -0.67 30.02 -6.25
N TRP A 237 0.18 29.33 -5.49
CA TRP A 237 -0.23 28.53 -4.34
C TRP A 237 0.71 28.79 -3.15
N PRO A 238 0.25 29.47 -2.08
CA PRO A 238 1.14 29.90 -0.99
C PRO A 238 1.38 28.82 0.08
N TYR A 239 0.71 27.67 0.01
CA TYR A 239 0.72 26.67 1.07
C TYR A 239 1.80 25.62 0.89
N THR A 240 2.48 25.29 1.99
CA THR A 240 3.52 24.26 2.08
C THR A 240 3.12 23.07 2.94
N SER A 241 1.92 23.10 3.53
CA SER A 241 1.32 22.01 4.31
C SER A 241 -0.19 21.92 4.06
N GLY A 242 -0.80 20.81 4.45
CA GLY A 242 -2.19 20.51 4.14
C GLY A 242 -2.36 20.14 2.67
N ILE A 243 -2.54 21.12 1.78
CA ILE A 243 -2.66 20.90 0.33
C ILE A 243 -1.45 21.51 -0.37
N THR A 244 -0.69 20.69 -1.09
CA THR A 244 0.56 21.11 -1.74
C THR A 244 0.59 20.70 -3.20
N PHE A 245 1.18 21.54 -4.05
CA PHE A 245 1.42 21.25 -5.46
C PHE A 245 2.87 20.77 -5.68
N THR A 246 3.06 19.75 -6.51
CA THR A 246 4.40 19.25 -6.89
C THR A 246 5.16 20.20 -7.80
N ARG A 247 4.43 20.95 -8.61
CA ARG A 247 4.91 21.95 -9.55
C ARG A 247 3.86 23.03 -9.72
N LEU A 248 4.33 24.24 -9.94
CA LEU A 248 3.48 25.43 -10.07
C LEU A 248 3.45 25.98 -11.49
N HIS A 249 4.25 25.44 -12.42
CA HIS A 249 4.26 25.88 -13.80
C HIS A 249 4.24 24.67 -14.74
N LEU A 250 3.31 24.70 -15.69
CA LEU A 250 3.14 23.73 -16.76
C LEU A 250 3.38 24.46 -18.09
N PRO A 251 4.54 24.27 -18.74
CA PRO A 251 4.85 24.99 -19.97
C PRO A 251 3.91 24.57 -21.11
N LYS A 252 3.73 25.49 -22.06
CA LYS A 252 3.03 25.20 -23.32
C LYS A 252 3.75 24.15 -24.15
#